data_AF-A0AAD5B0L5-F1
#
_entry.id   AF-A0AAD5B0L5-F1
#
_cell.length_a   1.000
_cell.length_b   1.000
_cell.length_c   1.000
_cell.angle_alpha   90.00
_cell.angle_beta   90.00
_cell.angle_gamma   90.00
#
_symmetry.space_group_name_H-M   'P 1'
#
loop_
_entity.id
_entity.type
_entity.pdbx_description
1 polymer ?
#
loop_
_entity_poly.entity_id
_entity_poly.type
_entity_poly.pdbx_seq_one_letter_code
_entity_poly.pdbx_strand_id
1 'polypeptide(L)'
;MDRGKHPHTDVPYPTRAKTFKKETTDGDEQDDSEQNYKVFNDPVHGHIELHPLLVKIIDTPQFQRLRYIKQLGGAYYVFPGASHNRFEHSIGVAHLAGCLIKTLKEKQPELGITKQDVLCVQIAGLCHDLGHGPFSHLFDGMFIPRIRPDCQWKHEDASVKMFEHLVEKNNLQPVMEKYGVFKKDLIFITEQIAGPKDKYEGRPEDQSFLYEIVANKRTGIDVDKWDYFARLVLCAQACASPAACRLHPDSSLTPRPRLASPAHLGLPMLPSMPRLIHTAPWVI
;
A
#
# COMPACT_ATOMS: atom_id res chain seq x y z
N MET A 1 -55.59 21.59 -27.08
CA MET A 1 -54.61 20.49 -27.22
C MET A 1 -54.17 20.11 -25.83
N ASP A 2 -54.78 19.04 -25.34
CA ASP A 2 -54.53 18.43 -24.05
C ASP A 2 -53.14 17.77 -24.06
N ARG A 3 -52.26 18.12 -23.10
CA ARG A 3 -50.96 17.46 -22.92
C ARG A 3 -51.00 16.74 -21.57
N GLY A 4 -51.24 15.44 -21.65
CA GLY A 4 -51.37 14.54 -20.52
C GLY A 4 -50.18 14.56 -19.57
N LYS A 5 -50.50 14.52 -18.28
CA LYS A 5 -49.55 14.28 -17.19
C LYS A 5 -49.19 12.79 -17.20
N HIS A 6 -47.91 12.47 -17.43
CA HIS A 6 -47.37 11.14 -17.14
C HIS A 6 -47.11 11.02 -15.62
N PRO A 7 -47.58 9.96 -14.95
CA PRO A 7 -47.20 9.71 -13.56
C PRO A 7 -45.77 9.14 -13.50
N HIS A 8 -44.90 9.80 -12.74
CA HIS A 8 -43.63 9.22 -12.30
C HIS A 8 -43.93 8.02 -11.38
N THR A 9 -43.65 6.82 -11.85
CA THR A 9 -43.59 5.62 -10.99
C THR A 9 -42.19 5.52 -10.40
N ASP A 10 -42.05 5.80 -9.11
CA ASP A 10 -40.84 5.48 -8.35
C ASP A 10 -40.67 3.97 -8.28
N VAL A 11 -39.65 3.44 -8.94
CA VAL A 11 -39.25 2.03 -8.82
C VAL A 11 -38.13 1.97 -7.78
N PRO A 12 -38.35 1.41 -6.58
CA PRO A 12 -37.27 1.24 -5.61
C PRO A 12 -36.31 0.15 -6.08
N TYR A 13 -35.03 0.52 -6.25
CA TYR A 13 -33.94 -0.45 -6.46
C TYR A 13 -33.74 -1.28 -5.18
N PRO A 14 -33.72 -2.63 -5.27
CA PRO A 14 -33.44 -3.46 -4.11
C PRO A 14 -31.92 -3.50 -3.83
N THR A 15 -31.43 -2.69 -2.91
CA THR A 15 -30.09 -2.85 -2.31
C THR A 15 -30.16 -3.82 -1.14
N ARG A 16 -30.32 -5.12 -1.43
CA ARG A 16 -30.13 -6.17 -0.42
C ARG A 16 -28.70 -6.69 -0.51
N ALA A 17 -27.82 -6.15 0.33
CA ALA A 17 -26.52 -6.76 0.61
C ALA A 17 -26.76 -8.20 1.08
N LYS A 18 -26.14 -9.18 0.42
CA LYS A 18 -26.15 -10.57 0.87
C LYS A 18 -24.98 -10.75 1.83
N THR A 19 -25.29 -10.90 3.12
CA THR A 19 -24.35 -11.38 4.12
C THR A 19 -24.14 -12.88 3.88
N PHE A 20 -22.90 -13.29 3.60
CA PHE A 20 -22.52 -14.69 3.50
C PHE A 20 -21.92 -15.12 4.85
N LYS A 21 -22.49 -16.15 5.48
CA LYS A 21 -21.87 -16.81 6.64
C LYS A 21 -20.90 -17.87 6.13
N LYS A 22 -19.69 -17.86 6.66
CA LYS A 22 -18.67 -18.89 6.42
C LYS A 22 -18.85 -19.98 7.48
N GLU A 23 -18.95 -21.24 7.06
CA GLU A 23 -18.84 -22.39 7.94
C GLU A 23 -17.35 -22.75 8.09
N THR A 24 -16.84 -22.80 9.33
CA THR A 24 -15.51 -23.31 9.65
C THR A 24 -15.61 -24.35 10.77
N THR A 25 -14.84 -25.42 10.61
CA THR A 25 -14.68 -26.55 11.54
C THR A 25 -13.64 -26.22 12.61
N ASP A 26 -13.94 -26.66 13.83
CA ASP A 26 -13.32 -26.36 15.13
C ASP A 26 -11.79 -26.28 15.24
N GLY A 27 -11.33 -25.32 16.07
CA GLY A 27 -10.02 -25.33 16.74
C GLY A 27 -9.41 -23.93 16.94
N ASP A 28 -9.63 -23.34 18.12
CA ASP A 28 -9.02 -22.09 18.65
C ASP A 28 -9.41 -20.74 18.00
N GLU A 29 -10.73 -20.48 17.88
CA GLU A 29 -11.25 -19.18 17.43
C GLU A 29 -11.64 -18.27 18.60
N GLN A 30 -10.80 -17.28 18.89
CA GLN A 30 -11.28 -16.05 19.51
C GLN A 30 -12.12 -15.31 18.46
N ASP A 31 -13.43 -15.33 18.69
CA ASP A 31 -14.56 -14.71 17.97
C ASP A 31 -14.17 -13.60 16.96
N ASP A 32 -13.92 -14.01 15.71
CA ASP A 32 -13.78 -13.12 14.54
C ASP A 32 -15.14 -12.94 13.80
N SER A 33 -16.24 -13.44 14.38
CA SER A 33 -17.51 -13.69 13.66
C SER A 33 -18.39 -12.45 13.43
N GLU A 34 -18.07 -11.30 14.03
CA GLU A 34 -18.79 -10.03 13.86
C GLU A 34 -18.00 -8.90 13.18
N GLN A 35 -16.83 -9.17 12.62
CA GLN A 35 -16.05 -8.16 11.90
C GLN A 35 -16.60 -8.00 10.48
N ASN A 36 -17.45 -7.00 10.23
CA ASN A 36 -17.98 -6.74 8.90
C ASN A 36 -16.92 -6.08 8.00
N TYR A 37 -16.10 -6.89 7.32
CA TYR A 37 -15.14 -6.43 6.31
C TYR A 37 -15.85 -5.69 5.18
N LYS A 38 -15.24 -4.61 4.69
CA LYS A 38 -15.76 -3.86 3.54
C LYS A 38 -15.02 -4.28 2.28
N VAL A 39 -15.78 -4.58 1.24
CA VAL A 39 -15.24 -4.92 -0.08
C VAL A 39 -15.16 -3.66 -0.94
N PHE A 40 -13.98 -3.41 -1.50
CA PHE A 40 -13.73 -2.40 -2.51
C PHE A 40 -13.47 -3.11 -3.84
N ASN A 41 -14.02 -2.59 -4.94
CA ASN A 41 -13.69 -3.07 -6.27
C ASN A 41 -12.60 -2.16 -6.85
N ASP A 42 -11.39 -2.68 -6.97
CA ASP A 42 -10.22 -2.00 -7.52
C ASP A 42 -9.89 -2.60 -8.91
N PRO A 43 -9.61 -1.78 -9.93
CA PRO A 43 -9.40 -2.29 -11.28
C PRO A 43 -8.07 -3.03 -11.46
N VAL A 44 -7.13 -2.94 -10.52
CA VAL A 44 -5.83 -3.64 -10.56
C VAL A 44 -5.91 -4.96 -9.80
N HIS A 45 -6.47 -4.94 -8.59
CA HIS A 45 -6.48 -6.08 -7.66
C HIS A 45 -7.84 -6.79 -7.53
N GLY A 46 -8.88 -6.31 -8.23
CA GLY A 46 -10.23 -6.85 -8.14
C GLY A 46 -10.90 -6.54 -6.80
N HIS A 47 -11.44 -7.57 -6.15
CA HIS A 47 -12.14 -7.40 -4.86
C HIS A 47 -11.12 -7.33 -3.72
N ILE A 48 -10.98 -6.15 -3.13
CA ILE A 48 -10.15 -5.89 -1.95
C ILE A 48 -11.03 -5.91 -0.70
N GLU A 49 -10.79 -6.84 0.20
CA GLU A 49 -11.42 -6.88 1.52
C GLU A 49 -10.59 -6.11 2.54
N LEU A 50 -11.19 -5.10 3.19
CA LEU A 50 -10.53 -4.30 4.21
C LEU A 50 -11.18 -4.44 5.58
N HIS A 51 -10.32 -4.61 6.58
CA HIS A 51 -10.70 -4.69 7.99
C HIS A 51 -11.42 -3.39 8.44
N PRO A 52 -12.44 -3.46 9.32
CA PRO A 52 -13.19 -2.28 9.78
C PRO A 52 -12.33 -1.12 10.29
N LEU A 53 -11.19 -1.41 10.95
CA LEU A 53 -10.24 -0.38 11.37
C LEU A 53 -9.63 0.39 10.19
N LEU A 54 -9.23 -0.30 9.11
CA LEU A 54 -8.71 0.34 7.90
C LEU A 54 -9.79 1.21 7.26
N VAL A 55 -11.05 0.75 7.23
CA VAL A 55 -12.18 1.53 6.72
C VAL A 55 -12.38 2.81 7.54
N LYS A 56 -12.27 2.75 8.87
CA LYS A 56 -12.36 3.93 9.74
C LYS A 56 -11.23 4.94 9.47
N ILE A 57 -10.02 4.47 9.16
CA ILE A 57 -8.91 5.35 8.75
C ILE A 57 -9.20 5.96 7.36
N ILE A 58 -9.70 5.16 6.42
CA ILE A 58 -10.06 5.60 5.07
C ILE A 58 -11.12 6.70 5.13
N ASP A 59 -12.14 6.54 5.98
CA ASP A 59 -13.27 7.45 6.11
C ASP A 59 -12.94 8.69 6.97
N THR A 60 -11.68 9.16 6.95
CA THR A 60 -11.24 10.42 7.57
C THR A 60 -10.91 11.49 6.53
N PRO A 61 -11.05 12.79 6.85
CA PRO A 61 -10.66 13.86 5.92
C PRO A 61 -9.20 13.77 5.46
N GLN A 62 -8.30 13.38 6.37
CA GLN A 62 -6.85 13.30 6.13
C GLN A 62 -6.51 12.24 5.07
N PHE A 63 -7.23 11.12 5.06
CA PHE A 63 -7.09 10.07 4.05
C PHE A 63 -7.87 10.38 2.77
N GLN A 64 -9.13 10.82 2.88
CA GLN A 64 -9.97 11.18 1.73
C GLN A 64 -9.34 12.29 0.88
N ARG A 65 -8.49 13.14 1.46
CA ARG A 65 -7.73 14.16 0.70
C ARG A 65 -6.92 13.56 -0.45
N LEU A 66 -6.44 12.32 -0.33
CA LEU A 66 -5.60 11.68 -1.35
C LEU A 66 -6.34 11.51 -2.69
N ARG A 67 -7.68 11.61 -2.71
CA ARG A 67 -8.49 11.62 -3.94
C ARG A 67 -8.19 12.82 -4.84
N TYR A 68 -7.62 13.88 -4.26
CA TYR A 68 -7.36 15.15 -4.95
C TYR A 68 -5.90 15.31 -5.34
N ILE A 69 -5.06 14.29 -5.12
CA ILE A 69 -3.61 14.33 -5.42
C ILE A 69 -3.31 13.30 -6.51
N LYS A 70 -3.00 13.78 -7.72
CA LYS A 70 -2.63 12.93 -8.85
C LYS A 70 -1.35 12.16 -8.57
N GLN A 71 -1.35 10.85 -8.80
CA GLN A 71 -0.18 9.97 -8.57
C GLN A 71 1.04 10.46 -9.35
N LEU A 72 0.86 10.70 -10.65
CA LEU A 72 1.92 11.12 -11.57
C LEU A 72 1.99 12.64 -11.79
N GLY A 73 1.27 13.42 -10.98
CA GLY A 73 1.27 14.87 -11.06
C GLY A 73 1.03 15.40 -12.47
N GLY A 74 2.03 16.09 -13.02
CA GLY A 74 1.95 16.74 -14.33
C GLY A 74 1.85 15.79 -15.52
N ALA A 75 2.24 14.51 -15.37
CA ALA A 75 2.18 13.54 -16.45
C ALA A 75 0.75 13.33 -16.97
N TYR A 76 -0.27 13.58 -16.14
CA TYR A 76 -1.67 13.56 -16.55
C TYR A 76 -1.97 14.50 -17.73
N TYR A 77 -1.27 15.63 -17.84
CA TYR A 77 -1.46 16.57 -18.96
C TYR A 77 -0.85 16.08 -20.28
N VAL A 78 -0.04 15.01 -20.23
CA VAL A 78 0.57 14.38 -21.42
C VAL A 78 -0.09 13.02 -21.70
N PHE A 79 -0.41 12.27 -20.65
CA PHE A 79 -1.02 10.94 -20.70
C PHE A 79 -2.42 11.00 -20.05
N PRO A 80 -3.50 11.14 -20.84
CA PRO A 80 -4.84 11.36 -20.29
C PRO A 80 -5.36 10.19 -19.44
N GLY A 81 -4.88 8.96 -19.67
CA GLY A 81 -5.20 7.79 -18.84
C GLY A 81 -4.49 7.78 -17.48
N ALA A 82 -3.46 8.61 -17.26
CA ALA A 82 -2.80 8.77 -15.96
C ALA A 82 -3.62 9.64 -14.98
N SER A 83 -4.93 9.36 -14.90
CA SER A 83 -5.91 10.13 -14.12
C SER A 83 -5.98 9.72 -12.65
N HIS A 84 -5.34 8.60 -12.29
CA HIS A 84 -5.35 8.03 -10.95
C HIS A 84 -4.67 8.94 -9.91
N ASN A 85 -5.18 8.85 -8.70
CA ASN A 85 -4.76 9.61 -7.53
C ASN A 85 -4.10 8.69 -6.51
N ARG A 86 -3.47 9.30 -5.51
CA ARG A 86 -2.80 8.59 -4.41
C ARG A 86 -3.77 7.72 -3.60
N PHE A 87 -5.07 8.06 -3.57
CA PHE A 87 -6.09 7.35 -2.79
C PHE A 87 -6.21 5.86 -3.15
N GLU A 88 -6.47 5.55 -4.42
CA GLU A 88 -6.63 4.17 -4.87
C GLU A 88 -5.31 3.39 -4.81
N HIS A 89 -4.18 4.06 -5.04
CA HIS A 89 -2.86 3.48 -4.83
C HIS A 89 -2.64 3.07 -3.37
N SER A 90 -2.89 3.96 -2.40
CA SER A 90 -2.76 3.64 -0.97
C SER A 90 -3.64 2.47 -0.52
N ILE A 91 -4.85 2.32 -1.07
CA ILE A 91 -5.70 1.15 -0.83
C ILE A 91 -5.06 -0.14 -1.39
N GLY A 92 -4.52 -0.08 -2.61
CA GLY A 92 -3.83 -1.21 -3.23
C GLY A 92 -2.56 -1.62 -2.48
N VAL A 93 -1.77 -0.67 -1.98
CA VAL A 93 -0.59 -0.95 -1.15
C VAL A 93 -1.00 -1.62 0.16
N ALA A 94 -2.07 -1.17 0.82
CA ALA A 94 -2.60 -1.83 2.01
C ALA A 94 -3.06 -3.27 1.75
N HIS A 95 -3.66 -3.52 0.59
CA HIS A 95 -4.05 -4.86 0.15
C HIS A 95 -2.83 -5.77 -0.04
N LEU A 96 -1.84 -5.33 -0.84
CA LEU A 96 -0.63 -6.11 -1.13
C LEU A 96 0.20 -6.36 0.13
N ALA A 97 0.32 -5.36 1.01
CA ALA A 97 0.97 -5.50 2.31
C ALA A 97 0.32 -6.61 3.14
N GLY A 98 -1.02 -6.63 3.18
CA GLY A 98 -1.81 -7.67 3.83
C GLY A 98 -1.63 -9.06 3.20
N CYS A 99 -1.63 -9.15 1.87
CA CYS A 99 -1.39 -10.40 1.15
C CYS A 99 0.00 -10.97 1.44
N LEU A 100 1.04 -10.12 1.42
CA LEU A 100 2.42 -10.55 1.65
C LEU A 100 2.60 -11.07 3.09
N ILE A 101 2.18 -10.31 4.10
CA ILE A 101 2.35 -10.73 5.50
C ILE A 101 1.52 -11.97 5.86
N LYS A 102 0.30 -12.11 5.34
CA LYS A 102 -0.52 -13.33 5.53
C LYS A 102 0.16 -14.53 4.88
N THR A 103 0.72 -14.37 3.67
CA THR A 103 1.46 -15.43 2.99
C THR A 103 2.69 -15.87 3.81
N LEU A 104 3.44 -14.92 4.38
CA LEU A 104 4.58 -15.23 5.25
C LEU A 104 4.12 -15.99 6.51
N LYS A 105 3.05 -15.52 7.14
CA LYS A 105 2.47 -16.16 8.34
C LYS A 105 2.04 -17.60 8.07
N GLU A 106 1.39 -17.86 6.94
CA GLU A 106 0.93 -19.20 6.57
C GLU A 106 2.09 -20.14 6.20
N LYS A 107 3.08 -19.65 5.47
CA LYS A 107 4.20 -20.47 4.97
C LYS A 107 5.30 -20.69 5.98
N GLN A 108 5.45 -19.79 6.94
CA GLN A 108 6.51 -19.80 7.95
C GLN A 108 5.93 -19.49 9.34
N PRO A 109 5.13 -20.40 9.94
CA PRO A 109 4.53 -20.18 11.26
C PRO A 109 5.56 -19.90 12.37
N GLU A 110 6.79 -20.38 12.21
CA GLU A 110 7.91 -20.14 13.12
C GLU A 110 8.29 -18.66 13.27
N LEU A 111 7.88 -17.80 12.33
CA LEU A 111 8.11 -16.35 12.41
C LEU A 111 7.22 -15.64 13.45
N GLY A 112 6.24 -16.34 14.03
CA GLY A 112 5.42 -15.80 15.11
C GLY A 112 4.56 -14.58 14.72
N ILE A 113 4.18 -14.45 13.45
CA ILE A 113 3.42 -13.30 12.95
C ILE A 113 2.00 -13.30 13.53
N THR A 114 1.68 -12.28 14.32
CA THR A 114 0.37 -12.15 14.99
C THR A 114 -0.69 -11.52 14.09
N LYS A 115 -1.99 -11.60 14.47
CA LYS A 115 -3.06 -10.86 13.77
C LYS A 115 -2.84 -9.34 13.87
N GLN A 116 -2.29 -8.88 15.00
CA GLN A 116 -1.92 -7.49 15.24
C GLN A 116 -0.83 -7.01 14.28
N ASP A 117 0.20 -7.82 14.02
CA ASP A 117 1.25 -7.49 13.04
C ASP A 117 0.69 -7.31 11.63
N VAL A 118 -0.19 -8.22 11.20
CA VAL A 118 -0.90 -8.11 9.92
C VAL A 118 -1.62 -6.77 9.82
N LEU A 119 -2.38 -6.41 10.84
CA LEU A 119 -3.15 -5.17 10.83
C LEU A 119 -2.24 -3.93 10.83
N CYS A 120 -1.15 -3.94 11.60
CA CYS A 120 -0.18 -2.83 11.64
C CYS A 120 0.51 -2.63 10.29
N VAL A 121 0.94 -3.71 9.63
CA VAL A 121 1.57 -3.66 8.30
C VAL A 121 0.58 -3.16 7.25
N GLN A 122 -0.69 -3.56 7.32
CA GLN A 122 -1.72 -3.01 6.44
C GLN A 122 -1.98 -1.52 6.69
N ILE A 123 -1.99 -1.07 7.96
CA ILE A 123 -2.15 0.36 8.28
C ILE A 123 -0.95 1.17 7.76
N ALA A 124 0.27 0.66 7.91
CA ALA A 124 1.46 1.29 7.36
C ALA A 124 1.38 1.41 5.84
N GLY A 125 1.04 0.32 5.14
CA GLY A 125 0.82 0.34 3.69
C GLY A 125 -0.27 1.32 3.26
N LEU A 126 -1.37 1.39 4.01
CA LEU A 126 -2.45 2.35 3.77
C LEU A 126 -1.97 3.80 3.95
N CYS A 127 -1.16 4.07 4.97
CA CYS A 127 -0.84 5.43 5.40
C CYS A 127 0.49 5.98 4.84
N HIS A 128 1.29 5.17 4.13
CA HIS A 128 2.65 5.55 3.73
C HIS A 128 2.72 6.82 2.86
N ASP A 129 1.65 7.10 2.12
CA ASP A 129 1.54 8.23 1.18
C ASP A 129 0.73 9.42 1.71
N LEU A 130 0.36 9.40 2.99
CA LEU A 130 -0.38 10.48 3.64
C LEU A 130 0.36 11.81 3.67
N GLY A 131 1.62 11.91 3.26
CA GLY A 131 2.41 13.15 3.29
C GLY A 131 2.57 13.82 1.94
N HIS A 132 2.10 13.19 0.84
CA HIS A 132 2.21 13.80 -0.48
C HIS A 132 1.45 15.13 -0.57
N GLY A 133 2.08 16.09 -1.25
CA GLY A 133 1.51 17.39 -1.59
C GLY A 133 0.96 17.46 -3.02
N PRO A 134 0.54 18.65 -3.48
CA PRO A 134 0.04 18.85 -4.83
C PRO A 134 1.02 18.34 -5.91
N PHE A 135 0.51 17.56 -6.86
CA PHE A 135 1.33 16.92 -7.90
C PHE A 135 2.39 15.92 -7.41
N SER A 136 2.17 15.32 -6.23
CA SER A 136 3.00 14.24 -5.67
C SER A 136 4.48 14.62 -5.60
N HIS A 137 5.38 13.93 -6.31
CA HIS A 137 6.82 14.15 -6.25
C HIS A 137 7.29 15.51 -6.75
N LEU A 138 6.44 16.24 -7.49
CA LEU A 138 6.74 17.62 -7.87
C LEU A 138 6.82 18.52 -6.63
N PHE A 139 6.00 18.24 -5.60
CA PHE A 139 5.92 19.08 -4.41
C PHE A 139 7.21 19.03 -3.58
N ASP A 140 7.62 17.84 -3.17
CA ASP A 140 8.80 17.62 -2.32
C ASP A 140 10.10 17.58 -3.14
N GLY A 141 10.06 17.10 -4.38
CA GLY A 141 11.24 17.01 -5.24
C GLY A 141 11.63 18.30 -5.97
N MET A 142 10.69 19.24 -6.18
CA MET A 142 10.97 20.47 -6.92
C MET A 142 10.46 21.74 -6.23
N PHE A 143 9.19 21.79 -5.84
CA PHE A 143 8.58 23.01 -5.33
C PHE A 143 9.17 23.44 -3.99
N ILE A 144 9.15 22.56 -2.98
CA ILE A 144 9.70 22.88 -1.65
C ILE A 144 11.20 23.23 -1.72
N PRO A 145 12.08 22.46 -2.39
CA PRO A 145 13.48 22.83 -2.56
C PRO A 145 13.67 24.22 -3.20
N ARG A 146 12.75 24.64 -4.08
CA ARG A 146 12.83 25.94 -4.75
C ARG A 146 12.39 27.10 -3.86
N ILE A 147 11.32 26.92 -3.06
CA ILE A 147 10.75 28.01 -2.25
C ILE A 147 11.31 28.06 -0.81
N ARG A 148 11.81 26.93 -0.31
CA ARG A 148 12.35 26.77 1.05
C ARG A 148 13.58 25.85 1.01
N PRO A 149 14.71 26.30 0.44
CA PRO A 149 15.90 25.47 0.27
C PRO A 149 16.48 24.95 1.60
N ASP A 150 16.28 25.69 2.70
CA ASP A 150 16.75 25.29 4.04
C ASP A 150 15.84 24.23 4.70
N CYS A 151 14.71 23.89 4.07
CA CYS A 151 13.77 22.91 4.58
C CYS A 151 13.96 21.57 3.87
N GLN A 152 14.55 20.60 4.57
CA GLN A 152 14.60 19.21 4.14
C GLN A 152 13.23 18.57 4.36
N TRP A 153 12.34 18.72 3.39
CA TRP A 153 11.00 18.14 3.40
C TRP A 153 10.98 16.83 2.63
N LYS A 154 10.44 15.78 3.25
CA LYS A 154 10.16 14.49 2.62
C LYS A 154 8.70 14.14 2.83
N HIS A 155 8.07 13.56 1.82
CA HIS A 155 6.68 13.12 1.97
C HIS A 155 6.56 12.03 3.03
N GLU A 156 7.57 11.18 3.26
CA GLU A 156 7.52 10.16 4.31
C GLU A 156 7.41 10.76 5.72
N ASP A 157 8.21 11.78 6.02
CA ASP A 157 8.14 12.50 7.30
C ASP A 157 6.78 13.20 7.47
N ALA A 158 6.25 13.72 6.37
CA ALA A 158 4.92 14.34 6.35
C ALA A 158 3.80 13.30 6.51
N SER A 159 3.98 12.06 6.00
CA SER A 159 3.04 10.95 6.17
C SER A 159 2.92 10.57 7.63
N VAL A 160 4.05 10.49 8.36
CA VAL A 160 4.05 10.25 9.81
C VAL A 160 3.27 11.34 10.54
N LYS A 161 3.57 12.62 10.27
CA LYS A 161 2.86 13.75 10.90
C LYS A 161 1.36 13.76 10.57
N MET A 162 1.00 13.45 9.33
CA MET A 162 -0.40 13.37 8.90
C MET A 162 -1.12 12.18 9.54
N PHE A 163 -0.45 11.04 9.70
CA PHE A 163 -0.98 9.87 10.40
C PHE A 163 -1.25 10.17 11.88
N GLU A 164 -0.28 10.77 12.59
CA GLU A 164 -0.45 11.21 13.98
C GLU A 164 -1.64 12.18 14.11
N HIS A 165 -1.71 13.18 13.22
CA HIS A 165 -2.82 14.13 13.17
C HIS A 165 -4.17 13.47 12.86
N LEU A 166 -4.20 12.49 11.95
CA LEU A 166 -5.39 11.71 11.61
C LEU A 166 -5.89 10.94 12.84
N VAL A 167 -5.00 10.24 13.55
CA VAL A 167 -5.36 9.47 14.75
C VAL A 167 -5.90 10.40 15.85
N GLU A 168 -5.22 11.52 16.10
CA GLU A 168 -5.63 12.49 17.13
C GLU A 168 -6.97 13.14 16.81
N LYS A 169 -7.12 13.75 15.62
CA LYS A 169 -8.32 14.54 15.28
C LYS A 169 -9.59 13.73 15.12
N ASN A 170 -9.47 12.47 14.76
CA ASN A 170 -10.62 11.59 14.59
C ASN A 170 -10.85 10.67 15.81
N ASN A 171 -10.11 10.90 16.91
CA ASN A 171 -10.18 10.11 18.14
C ASN A 171 -10.11 8.59 17.86
N LEU A 172 -9.16 8.17 17.02
CA LEU A 172 -9.06 6.77 16.60
C LEU A 172 -8.33 5.88 17.61
N GLN A 173 -7.56 6.45 18.54
CA GLN A 173 -6.78 5.65 19.48
C GLN A 173 -7.62 4.62 20.27
N PRO A 174 -8.77 4.98 20.89
CA PRO A 174 -9.60 3.98 21.58
C PRO A 174 -10.15 2.88 20.65
N VAL A 175 -10.37 3.21 19.38
CA VAL A 175 -10.83 2.24 18.38
C VAL A 175 -9.69 1.30 17.97
N MET A 176 -8.48 1.85 17.79
CA MET A 176 -7.28 1.07 17.51
C MET A 176 -7.00 0.08 18.64
N GLU A 177 -7.09 0.54 19.90
CA GLU A 177 -6.91 -0.30 21.09
C GLU A 177 -7.97 -1.41 21.18
N LYS A 178 -9.24 -1.12 20.83
CA LYS A 178 -10.30 -2.14 20.72
C LYS A 178 -9.93 -3.27 19.74
N TYR A 179 -9.19 -2.96 18.68
CA TYR A 179 -8.70 -3.94 17.70
C TYR A 179 -7.29 -4.45 17.98
N GLY A 180 -6.75 -4.20 19.19
CA GLY A 180 -5.45 -4.70 19.62
C GLY A 180 -4.25 -3.92 19.07
N VAL A 181 -4.46 -2.70 18.57
CA VAL A 181 -3.39 -1.81 18.11
C VAL A 181 -3.12 -0.75 19.17
N PHE A 182 -2.00 -0.87 19.87
CA PHE A 182 -1.61 -0.05 21.02
C PHE A 182 -0.51 0.95 20.67
N LYS A 183 -0.09 1.75 21.65
CA LYS A 183 0.93 2.80 21.48
C LYS A 183 2.24 2.30 20.84
N LYS A 184 2.72 1.11 21.21
CA LYS A 184 3.93 0.51 20.62
C LYS A 184 3.75 0.20 19.13
N ASP A 185 2.54 -0.13 18.71
CA ASP A 185 2.22 -0.38 17.30
C ASP A 185 2.17 0.90 16.47
N LEU A 186 1.79 2.02 17.07
CA LEU A 186 1.88 3.31 16.39
C LEU A 186 3.33 3.64 16.03
N ILE A 187 4.27 3.34 16.93
CA ILE A 187 5.71 3.48 16.66
C ILE A 187 6.08 2.57 15.47
N PHE A 188 5.72 1.29 15.53
CA PHE A 188 5.97 0.33 14.45
C PHE A 188 5.40 0.78 13.10
N ILE A 189 4.19 1.33 13.06
CA ILE A 189 3.56 1.85 11.84
C ILE A 189 4.37 3.02 11.29
N THR A 190 4.74 3.98 12.13
CA THR A 190 5.50 5.17 11.70
C THR A 190 6.91 4.82 11.22
N GLU A 191 7.57 3.84 11.86
CA GLU A 191 8.88 3.34 11.48
C GLU A 191 8.86 2.61 10.12
N GLN A 192 7.78 1.91 9.79
CA GLN A 192 7.60 1.31 8.46
C GLN A 192 7.43 2.35 7.34
N ILE A 193 6.95 3.55 7.66
CA ILE A 193 6.70 4.61 6.68
C ILE A 193 7.98 5.43 6.44
N ALA A 194 8.55 6.00 7.50
CA ALA A 194 9.68 6.93 7.39
C ALA A 194 11.05 6.27 7.67
N GLY A 195 11.06 5.07 8.23
CA GLY A 195 12.24 4.50 8.86
C GLY A 195 12.36 4.87 10.35
N PRO A 196 13.35 4.32 11.05
CA PRO A 196 13.59 4.62 12.45
C PRO A 196 14.21 6.02 12.58
N LYS A 197 13.95 6.69 13.71
CA LYS A 197 14.67 7.95 14.04
C LYS A 197 16.13 7.68 14.35
N ASP A 198 16.36 6.75 15.29
CA ASP A 198 17.70 6.30 15.69
C ASP A 198 17.84 4.78 15.52
N LYS A 199 16.91 4.02 16.11
CA LYS A 199 16.82 2.56 16.04
C LYS A 199 15.35 2.14 15.96
N TYR A 200 15.10 0.93 15.48
CA TYR A 200 13.76 0.35 15.50
C TYR A 200 13.34 -0.02 16.93
N GLU A 201 12.16 0.42 17.34
CA GLU A 201 11.60 0.19 18.68
C GLU A 201 10.21 -0.46 18.64
N GLY A 202 9.49 -0.31 17.53
CA GLY A 202 8.14 -0.83 17.37
C GLY A 202 8.06 -2.35 17.39
N ARG A 203 9.10 -3.03 16.89
CA ARG A 203 9.25 -4.50 16.84
C ARG A 203 10.69 -4.94 17.11
N PRO A 204 10.88 -6.12 17.73
CA PRO A 204 12.20 -6.69 17.99
C PRO A 204 12.94 -7.12 16.71
N GLU A 205 14.24 -7.37 16.82
CA GLU A 205 15.14 -7.64 15.69
C GLU A 205 14.83 -8.95 14.94
N ASP A 206 14.33 -9.97 15.64
CA ASP A 206 13.83 -11.22 15.06
C ASP A 206 12.61 -11.01 14.14
N GLN A 207 11.92 -9.87 14.27
CA GLN A 207 10.83 -9.44 13.41
C GLN A 207 11.22 -8.32 12.43
N SER A 208 12.52 -8.10 12.22
CA SER A 208 13.04 -7.06 11.31
C SER A 208 12.53 -7.16 9.88
N PHE A 209 12.21 -8.37 9.40
CA PHE A 209 11.66 -8.61 8.07
C PHE A 209 10.32 -7.88 7.82
N LEU A 210 9.58 -7.51 8.87
CA LEU A 210 8.32 -6.78 8.72
C LEU A 210 8.54 -5.37 8.13
N TYR A 211 9.67 -4.73 8.42
CA TYR A 211 10.02 -3.41 7.89
C TYR A 211 10.38 -3.44 6.40
N GLU A 212 10.57 -4.63 5.81
CA GLU A 212 10.88 -4.78 4.39
C GLU A 212 9.63 -4.84 3.50
N ILE A 213 8.42 -4.82 4.09
CA ILE A 213 7.16 -5.01 3.35
C ILE A 213 6.69 -3.73 2.66
N VAL A 214 6.56 -2.63 3.42
CA VAL A 214 5.91 -1.40 2.95
C VAL A 214 6.89 -0.46 2.25
N ALA A 215 8.03 -0.17 2.89
CA ALA A 215 9.05 0.71 2.34
C ALA A 215 10.44 0.11 2.61
N ASN A 216 10.91 -0.73 1.68
CA ASN A 216 12.16 -1.46 1.85
C ASN A 216 13.35 -0.55 1.58
N LYS A 217 13.92 0.04 2.62
CA LYS A 217 15.09 0.92 2.49
C LYS A 217 16.40 0.17 2.14
N ARG A 218 16.43 -1.16 2.24
CA ARG A 218 17.61 -2.00 1.97
C ARG A 218 17.80 -2.27 0.49
N THR A 219 16.73 -2.68 -0.19
CA THR A 219 16.77 -3.10 -1.62
C THR A 219 15.89 -2.24 -2.52
N GLY A 220 14.94 -1.50 -1.94
CA GLY A 220 13.90 -0.82 -2.70
C GLY A 220 12.85 -1.76 -3.28
N ILE A 221 12.79 -3.03 -2.90
CA ILE A 221 11.76 -3.97 -3.33
C ILE A 221 10.69 -4.07 -2.25
N ASP A 222 9.52 -3.50 -2.52
CA ASP A 222 8.41 -3.38 -1.58
C ASP A 222 7.05 -3.35 -2.32
N VAL A 223 5.97 -3.50 -1.54
CA VAL A 223 4.59 -3.58 -2.07
C VAL A 223 4.08 -2.24 -2.61
N ASP A 224 4.67 -1.12 -2.18
CA ASP A 224 4.45 0.21 -2.77
C ASP A 224 4.72 0.18 -4.29
N LYS A 225 5.94 -0.24 -4.68
CA LYS A 225 6.32 -0.33 -6.10
C LYS A 225 5.50 -1.36 -6.86
N TRP A 226 5.12 -2.47 -6.23
CA TRP A 226 4.30 -3.49 -6.88
C TRP A 226 2.94 -2.94 -7.30
N ASP A 227 2.25 -2.21 -6.41
CA ASP A 227 1.00 -1.54 -6.77
C ASP A 227 1.22 -0.49 -7.86
N TYR A 228 2.20 0.39 -7.64
CA TYR A 228 2.49 1.50 -8.54
C TYR A 228 2.72 1.02 -9.98
N PHE A 229 3.55 -0.01 -10.17
CA PHE A 229 3.84 -0.55 -11.51
C PHE A 229 2.60 -1.17 -12.16
N ALA A 230 1.85 -2.00 -11.43
CA ALA A 230 0.64 -2.62 -11.98
C ALA A 230 -0.42 -1.56 -12.38
N ARG A 231 -0.59 -0.54 -11.54
CA ARG A 231 -1.54 0.57 -11.78
C ARG A 231 -1.09 1.46 -12.93
N LEU A 232 0.21 1.73 -13.05
CA LEU A 232 0.78 2.48 -14.17
C LEU A 232 0.53 1.75 -15.50
N VAL A 233 0.78 0.44 -15.55
CA VAL A 233 0.57 -0.38 -16.75
C VAL A 233 -0.89 -0.34 -17.19
N LEU A 234 -1.84 -0.47 -16.26
CA LEU A 234 -3.27 -0.36 -16.58
C LEU A 234 -3.61 1.00 -17.22
N CYS A 235 -3.07 2.09 -16.67
CA CYS A 235 -3.31 3.43 -17.20
C CYS A 235 -2.65 3.64 -18.58
N ALA A 236 -1.48 3.06 -18.81
CA ALA A 236 -0.79 3.10 -20.09
C ALA A 236 -1.54 2.30 -21.17
N GLN A 237 -2.07 1.12 -20.81
CA GLN A 237 -2.90 0.32 -21.71
C GLN A 237 -4.20 1.04 -22.08
N ALA A 238 -4.82 1.76 -21.15
CA ALA A 238 -5.98 2.60 -21.44
C ALA A 238 -5.66 3.76 -22.40
N CYS A 239 -4.38 4.19 -22.48
CA CYS A 239 -3.92 5.19 -23.46
C CYS A 239 -3.54 4.57 -24.82
N ALA A 240 -3.30 3.25 -24.87
CA ALA A 240 -2.89 2.57 -26.09
C ALA A 240 -4.12 2.18 -26.93
N SER A 241 -4.10 2.49 -28.23
CA SER A 241 -5.11 1.97 -29.16
C SER A 241 -5.13 0.44 -29.13
N PRO A 242 -6.28 -0.24 -29.31
CA PRO A 242 -6.39 -1.70 -29.32
C PRO A 242 -5.41 -2.42 -30.28
N ALA A 243 -4.85 -1.70 -31.25
CA ALA A 243 -3.86 -2.22 -32.18
C ALA A 243 -2.48 -2.53 -31.55
N ALA A 244 -2.14 -1.94 -30.39
CA ALA A 244 -0.81 -2.05 -29.78
C ALA A 244 -0.66 -3.19 -28.75
N CYS A 245 -1.77 -3.72 -28.21
CA CYS A 245 -1.75 -4.74 -27.15
C CYS A 245 -1.95 -6.17 -27.67
N ARG A 246 -1.09 -6.62 -28.58
CA ARG A 246 -0.92 -8.06 -28.90
C ARG A 246 0.42 -8.57 -28.40
N LEU A 247 0.59 -8.57 -27.08
CA LEU A 247 1.61 -9.38 -26.40
C LEU A 247 0.97 -9.93 -25.13
N HIS A 248 0.56 -11.19 -25.18
CA HIS A 248 0.14 -11.96 -24.00
C HIS A 248 1.38 -12.26 -23.14
N PRO A 249 1.38 -11.99 -21.82
CA PRO A 249 2.31 -12.62 -20.90
C PRO A 249 1.73 -13.94 -20.39
N ASP A 250 2.55 -14.98 -20.48
CA ASP A 250 2.32 -16.30 -19.88
C ASP A 250 2.29 -16.18 -18.35
N SER A 251 1.24 -16.71 -17.72
CA SER A 251 0.93 -16.57 -16.30
C SER A 251 1.67 -17.60 -15.42
N SER A 252 3.00 -17.71 -15.57
CA SER A 252 3.78 -18.73 -14.86
C SER A 252 5.06 -18.21 -14.21
N LEU A 253 5.04 -17.03 -13.58
CA LEU A 253 6.14 -16.56 -12.73
C LEU A 253 5.58 -15.81 -11.52
N THR A 254 5.13 -16.55 -10.50
CA THR A 254 5.04 -16.04 -9.13
C THR A 254 6.42 -16.18 -8.48
N PRO A 255 7.12 -15.09 -8.13
CA PRO A 255 8.26 -15.16 -7.22
C PRO A 255 7.76 -15.75 -5.89
N ARG A 256 8.47 -16.73 -5.34
CA ARG A 256 8.13 -17.33 -4.04
C ARG A 256 8.98 -16.65 -2.96
N PRO A 257 8.43 -15.69 -2.18
CA PRO A 257 9.17 -15.16 -1.06
C PRO A 257 9.36 -16.27 -0.01
N ARG A 258 10.60 -16.50 0.39
CA ARG A 258 10.99 -17.21 1.61
C ARG A 258 12.05 -16.36 2.29
N LEU A 259 11.94 -16.17 3.59
CA LEU A 259 13.01 -15.56 4.38
C LEU A 259 14.04 -16.64 4.73
N ALA A 260 15.32 -16.34 4.54
CA ALA A 260 16.44 -17.18 4.95
C ALA A 260 17.37 -16.39 5.88
N SER A 261 17.85 -17.03 6.94
CA SER A 261 18.82 -16.41 7.88
C SER A 261 20.19 -16.24 7.21
N PRO A 262 20.93 -15.14 7.46
CA PRO A 262 22.32 -15.02 7.03
C PRO A 262 23.22 -15.78 8.00
N ALA A 263 23.31 -17.11 7.88
CA ALA A 263 24.29 -17.89 8.63
C ALA A 263 24.83 -19.08 7.82
N HIS A 264 26.14 -19.03 7.56
CA HIS A 264 27.04 -20.13 7.18
C HIS A 264 26.85 -20.75 5.79
N LEU A 265 27.22 -19.98 4.76
CA LEU A 265 27.77 -20.56 3.53
C LEU A 265 29.29 -20.31 3.54
N GLY A 266 30.04 -21.31 4.00
CA GLY A 266 31.44 -21.45 3.65
C GLY A 266 31.54 -21.69 2.15
N LEU A 267 31.74 -20.61 1.39
CA LEU A 267 32.01 -20.68 -0.05
C LEU A 267 33.50 -21.00 -0.24
N PRO A 268 33.87 -22.06 -0.97
CA PRO A 268 35.24 -22.25 -1.39
C PRO A 268 35.60 -21.18 -2.44
N MET A 269 36.79 -20.60 -2.26
CA MET A 269 37.43 -19.67 -3.20
C MET A 269 37.44 -20.24 -4.61
N LEU A 270 36.76 -19.57 -5.55
CA LEU A 270 36.93 -19.79 -6.99
C LEU A 270 38.02 -18.84 -7.53
N PRO A 271 38.87 -19.32 -8.46
CA PRO A 271 40.06 -18.59 -8.88
C PRO A 271 39.72 -17.42 -9.81
N SER A 272 40.58 -16.40 -9.74
CA SER A 272 40.53 -15.17 -10.53
C SER A 272 40.57 -15.44 -12.04
N MET A 273 39.67 -14.78 -12.77
CA MET A 273 39.71 -14.63 -14.23
C MET A 273 39.77 -13.12 -14.58
N PRO A 274 40.41 -12.74 -15.70
CA PRO A 274 41.00 -11.42 -15.87
C PRO A 274 40.00 -10.34 -16.32
N ARG A 275 40.35 -9.09 -15.96
CA ARG A 275 39.65 -7.85 -16.34
C ARG A 275 39.66 -7.67 -17.86
N LEU A 276 38.48 -7.63 -18.48
CA LEU A 276 38.29 -6.99 -19.78
C LEU A 276 37.84 -5.55 -19.56
N ILE A 277 38.78 -4.65 -19.80
CA ILE A 277 38.57 -3.21 -19.93
C ILE A 277 38.09 -3.00 -21.37
N HIS A 278 36.85 -2.54 -21.55
CA HIS A 278 36.47 -1.87 -22.78
C HIS A 278 35.77 -0.56 -22.44
N THR A 279 36.50 0.52 -22.72
CA THR A 279 36.03 1.90 -22.76
C THR A 279 35.12 2.08 -23.97
N ALA A 280 33.98 2.75 -23.76
CA ALA A 280 33.26 3.45 -24.82
C ALA A 280 32.65 4.73 -24.22
N PRO A 281 32.93 5.91 -24.79
CA PRO A 281 32.46 7.20 -24.28
C PRO A 281 31.08 7.52 -24.85
N TRP A 282 30.20 8.10 -24.02
CA TRP A 282 29.04 8.84 -24.51
C TRP A 282 29.35 10.33 -24.43
N VAL A 283 29.26 10.97 -25.59
CA VAL A 283 29.53 12.37 -25.89
C VAL A 283 28.20 13.00 -26.34
N ILE A 284 27.94 14.17 -25.77
CA ILE A 284 26.86 15.17 -25.95
C ILE A 284 25.51 14.81 -25.32
#